data_AF-A0A2V8ZKK4-F1
#
_entry.id   AF-A0A2V8ZKK4-F1
#
_cell.length_a   1.000
_cell.length_b   1.000
_cell.length_c   1.000
_cell.angle_alpha   90.00
_cell.angle_beta   90.00
_cell.angle_gamma   90.00
#
_symmetry.space_group_name_H-M   'P 1'
#
loop_
_entity.id
_entity.type
_entity.pdbx_description
1 polymer ?
#
loop_
_entity_poly.entity_id
_entity_poly.type
_entity_poly.pdbx_seq_one_letter_code
_entity_poly.pdbx_strand_id
1 'polypeptide(L)' 'MACRVCKSENNQKFEGELTASLPDLKGLKVPPTYICQSVLVCLDCGFAELVIPTNELQALKKAKAGSAS' A
#
# COMPACT_ATOMS: atom_id res chain seq x y z
N MET A 1 -10.78 -4.82 12.26
CA MET A 1 -9.60 -4.40 13.06
C MET A 1 -9.90 -2.99 13.55
N ALA A 2 -9.59 -2.67 14.81
CA ALA A 2 -9.73 -1.30 15.30
C ALA A 2 -8.69 -0.38 14.65
N CYS A 3 -9.03 0.90 14.48
CA CYS A 3 -8.16 1.89 13.89
C CYS A 3 -6.91 2.02 14.75
N ARG A 4 -5.72 1.89 14.15
CA ARG A 4 -4.49 1.92 14.94
C ARG A 4 -4.22 3.26 15.61
N VAL A 5 -4.78 4.35 15.07
CA VAL A 5 -4.64 5.74 15.55
C VAL A 5 -5.65 6.05 16.64
N CYS A 6 -6.96 6.01 16.35
CA CYS A 6 -8.00 6.44 17.30
C CYS A 6 -8.70 5.30 18.05
N LYS A 7 -8.34 4.04 17.77
CA LYS A 7 -8.94 2.82 18.34
C LYS A 7 -10.42 2.59 18.01
N SER A 8 -11.05 3.43 17.18
CA SER A 8 -12.40 3.20 16.68
C SER A 8 -12.51 1.92 15.84
N GLU A 9 -13.63 1.23 15.94
CA GLU A 9 -13.97 0.08 15.12
C GLU A 9 -14.61 0.47 13.77
N ASN A 10 -14.89 1.76 13.54
CA ASN A 10 -15.51 2.30 12.34
C ASN A 10 -14.52 2.36 11.16
N ASN A 11 -14.01 1.20 10.76
CA ASN A 11 -13.11 1.05 9.61
C ASN A 11 -13.85 0.38 8.45
N GLN A 12 -13.72 0.97 7.27
CA GLN A 12 -14.35 0.48 6.05
C GLN A 12 -13.30 0.24 4.97
N LYS A 13 -13.50 -0.83 4.20
CA LYS A 13 -12.67 -1.12 3.01
C LYS A 13 -13.27 -0.43 1.79
N PHE A 14 -12.40 0.21 1.02
CA PHE A 14 -12.72 0.83 -0.26
C PHE A 14 -11.78 0.27 -1.31
N GLU A 15 -12.27 0.09 -2.53
CA GLU A 15 -11.37 -0.09 -3.67
C GLU A 15 -10.72 1.26 -3.97
N GLY A 16 -9.39 1.28 -3.99
CA GLY A 16 -8.61 2.49 -4.16
C GLY A 16 -7.66 2.40 -5.34
N GLU A 17 -7.61 3.47 -6.11
CA GLU A 17 -6.60 3.66 -7.14
C GLU A 17 -5.60 4.69 -6.62
N LEU A 18 -4.32 4.34 -6.60
CA LEU A 18 -3.26 5.24 -6.18
C LEU A 18 -2.07 5.21 -7.13
N THR A 19 -1.41 6.35 -7.24
CA THR A 19 -0.23 6.54 -8.05
C THR A 19 0.96 6.75 -7.12
N ALA A 20 1.86 5.77 -7.05
CA ALA A 20 3.03 5.82 -6.19
C ALA A 20 4.26 6.29 -6.98
N SER A 21 4.85 7.42 -6.58
CA SER A 21 6.15 7.85 -7.09
C SER A 21 7.26 7.18 -6.29
N LEU A 22 8.13 6.41 -6.96
CA LEU A 22 9.27 5.79 -6.30
C LEU A 22 10.38 6.82 -6.08
N PRO A 23 11.01 6.87 -4.89
CA PRO A 23 12.14 7.76 -4.66
C PRO A 23 13.31 7.37 -5.55
N ASP A 24 13.91 8.39 -6.13
CA ASP A 24 14.91 8.34 -7.21
C ASP A 24 16.14 7.51 -6.82
N LEU A 25 16.43 6.43 -7.56
CA LEU A 25 17.64 5.63 -7.34
C LEU A 25 18.88 6.16 -8.08
N LYS A 26 18.77 7.18 -8.94
CA LYS A 26 19.86 7.92 -9.63
C LYS A 26 19.29 8.81 -10.76
N GLY A 27 18.46 9.79 -10.43
CA GLY A 27 17.97 10.79 -11.40
C GLY A 27 17.20 10.22 -12.60
N LEU A 28 16.63 9.03 -12.45
CA LEU A 28 15.79 8.39 -13.45
C LEU A 28 14.35 8.77 -13.11
N LYS A 29 13.73 9.61 -13.96
CA LYS A 29 12.30 9.88 -13.92
C LYS A 29 11.54 8.59 -14.26
N VAL A 30 11.41 7.70 -13.28
CA VAL A 30 10.58 6.50 -13.42
C VAL A 30 9.12 6.96 -13.40
N PRO A 31 8.31 6.56 -14.39
CA PRO A 31 6.88 6.82 -14.36
C PRO A 31 6.29 6.31 -13.04
N PRO A 32 5.44 7.11 -12.38
CA PRO A 32 4.76 6.65 -11.18
C PRO A 32 4.05 5.32 -11.43
N THR A 33 4.17 4.39 -10.49
CA THR A 33 3.48 3.11 -10.61
C THR A 33 2.04 3.31 -10.21
N TYR A 34 1.12 2.97 -11.13
CA TYR A 34 -0.30 2.93 -10.85
C TYR A 34 -0.63 1.63 -10.12
N ILE A 35 -1.35 1.72 -9.01
CA ILE A 35 -1.70 0.58 -8.16
C ILE A 35 -3.19 0.64 -7.85
N CYS A 36 -3.88 -0.45 -8.15
CA CYS A 36 -5.29 -0.65 -7.80
C CYS A 36 -5.35 -1.70 -6.69
N GLN A 37 -5.83 -1.32 -5.52
CA GLN A 37 -5.83 -2.16 -4.33
C GLN A 37 -6.81 -1.61 -3.28
N SER A 38 -7.32 -2.49 -2.42
CA SER A 38 -8.22 -2.07 -1.36
C SER A 38 -7.49 -1.23 -0.29
N VAL A 39 -8.10 -0.11 0.10
CA VAL A 39 -7.66 0.79 1.16
C VAL A 39 -8.60 0.64 2.35
N LEU A 40 -8.07 0.46 3.55
CA LEU A 40 -8.84 0.52 4.79
C LEU A 40 -8.86 1.96 5.30
N VAL A 41 -10.05 2.51 5.53
CA VAL A 41 -10.23 3.89 6.01
C VAL A 41 -11.04 3.89 7.30
N CYS A 42 -10.55 4.59 8.32
CA CYS A 42 -11.30 4.89 9.53
C CYS A 42 -12.21 6.10 9.30
N LEU A 43 -13.52 5.90 9.35
CA LEU A 43 -14.50 6.97 9.09
C LEU A 43 -14.63 7.98 10.23
N ASP A 44 -14.05 7.71 11.41
CA ASP A 44 -14.10 8.64 12.54
C ASP A 44 -12.90 9.60 12.59
N CYS A 45 -11.71 9.16 12.15
CA CYS A 45 -10.48 9.98 12.24
C CYS A 45 -9.78 10.20 10.90
N GLY A 46 -10.27 9.61 9.81
CA GLY A 46 -9.68 9.74 8.48
C GLY A 46 -8.38 8.98 8.26
N PHE A 47 -7.92 8.18 9.23
CA PHE A 47 -6.75 7.33 9.05
C PHE A 47 -6.99 6.32 7.91
N ALA A 48 -6.07 6.26 6.95
CA ALA A 48 -6.12 5.33 5.83
C ALA A 48 -4.87 4.44 5.78
N GLU A 49 -5.05 3.15 5.53
CA GLU A 49 -3.95 2.21 5.32
C GLU A 49 -4.15 1.34 4.10
N LEU A 50 -3.01 1.06 3.46
CA LEU A 50 -2.91 0.22 2.29
C LEU A 50 -2.50 -1.18 2.71
N VAL A 51 -3.26 -2.19 2.31
CA VAL A 51 -2.96 -3.58 2.65
C VAL A 51 -2.65 -4.36 1.38
N ILE A 52 -1.38 -4.70 1.18
CA ILE A 52 -0.95 -5.53 0.05
C ILE A 52 -1.51 -6.96 0.26
N PRO A 53 -2.27 -7.50 -0.70
CA PRO A 53 -2.76 -8.88 -0.65
C PRO A 53 -1.63 -9.89 -0.44
N THR A 54 -1.88 -10.96 0.33
CA THR A 54 -0.84 -11.93 0.73
C THR A 54 -0.10 -12.55 -0.46
N ASN A 55 -0.81 -12.86 -1.54
CA ASN A 55 -0.25 -13.39 -2.80
C ASN A 55 0.74 -12.39 -3.43
N GLU A 56 0.37 -11.12 -3.51
CA GLU A 56 1.23 -10.05 -4.03
C GLU A 56 2.43 -9.81 -3.11
N LEU A 57 2.23 -9.82 -1.79
CA LEU A 57 3.30 -9.72 -0.81
C LEU A 57 4.32 -10.86 -0.96
N GLN A 58 3.87 -12.09 -1.24
CA GLN A 58 4.76 -13.23 -1.51
C GLN A 58 5.54 -13.04 -2.82
N ALA A 59 4.90 -12.54 -3.88
CA ALA A 59 5.59 -12.21 -5.13
C ALA A 59 6.68 -11.15 -4.91
N LEU A 60 6.37 -10.09 -4.16
CA LEU A 60 7.32 -9.04 -3.80
C LEU A 60 8.52 -9.59 -3.00
N LYS A 61 8.26 -10.47 -2.01
CA LYS A 61 9.32 -11.13 -1.23
C LYS A 61 10.25 -11.96 -2.11
N LYS A 62 9.70 -12.72 -3.06
CA LYS A 62 10.49 -13.53 -4.01
C LYS A 62 11.33 -12.65 -4.94
N ALA A 63 10.75 -11.60 -5.50
CA ALA A 63 11.46 -10.66 -6.37
C ALA A 63 12.66 -10.02 -5.64
N LYS A 64 12.47 -9.56 -4.40
CA LYS A 64 13.55 -9.02 -3.56
C LYS A 64 14.67 -10.04 -3.29
N ALA A 65 14.31 -11.31 -3.06
CA ALA A 65 15.30 -12.36 -2.83
C ALA A 65 16.10 -12.70 -4.11
N GLY A 66 15.47 -12.63 -5.29
CA GLY A 66 16.13 -12.88 -6.57
C GLY A 66 16.97 -11.73 -7.10
N SER A 67 16.76 -10.50 -6.63
CA SER A 67 17.56 -9.31 -7.02
C SER A 67 18.86 -9.14 -6.24
N ALA A 68 19.24 -10.10 -5.40
CA ALA A 68 20.46 -10.08 -4.58
C ALA A 68 21.64 -10.85 -5.23
N SER A 69 21.65 -10.99 -6.56
CA SER A 69 22.74 -11.62 -7.34
C SER A 69 23.59 -10.57 -8.06
#